data_AF-A0A2V6WZ35-F1
#
_entry.id   AF-A0A2V6WZ35-F1
#
_cell.length_a   1.000
_cell.length_b   1.000
_cell.length_c   1.000
_cell.angle_alpha   90.00
_cell.angle_beta   90.00
_cell.angle_gamma   90.00
#
_symmetry.space_group_name_H-M   'P 1'
#
loop_
_entity.id
_entity.type
_entity.pdbx_description
1 polymer ?
#
loop_
_entity_poly.entity_id
_entity_poly.type
_entity_poly.pdbx_seq_one_letter_code
_entity_poly.pdbx_strand_id
1 'polypeptide(L)'
;EARGTAFVSRLWADFCAVHMTWGAINELTTLMGYRRLAALTSHPVLAEMLERIQHDESRHFFFYYRQAEIRLRRPVVARVARVLVDRFWGPVGSGVQPRSELRFMAGYLFSDAEGVAAVRKVDETIRRLPGFATVQLLEAWLMEWQP
;
A
#
# COMPACT_ATOMS: atom_id res chain seq x y z
N GLU A 1 -9.31 2.15 17.94
CA GLU A 1 -9.06 2.98 16.74
C GLU A 1 -10.29 3.72 16.22
N ALA A 2 -11.43 3.05 15.96
CA ALA A 2 -12.61 3.66 15.30
C ALA A 2 -13.12 5.01 15.87
N ARG A 3 -13.12 5.20 17.20
CA ARG A 3 -13.55 6.46 17.83
C ARG A 3 -12.56 7.62 17.60
N GLY A 4 -11.26 7.32 17.53
CA GLY A 4 -10.22 8.33 17.27
C GLY A 4 -10.24 8.81 15.83
N THR A 5 -10.36 7.87 14.88
CA THR A 5 -10.49 8.18 13.44
C THR A 5 -11.75 8.99 13.16
N ALA A 6 -12.87 8.69 13.83
CA ALA A 6 -14.11 9.45 13.71
C ALA A 6 -13.99 10.87 14.27
N PHE A 7 -13.31 11.06 15.40
CA PHE A 7 -13.08 12.38 15.99
C PHE A 7 -12.17 13.25 15.10
N VAL A 8 -11.06 12.71 14.62
CA VAL A 8 -10.14 13.42 13.71
C VAL A 8 -10.82 13.74 12.38
N SER A 9 -11.62 12.82 11.82
CA SER A 9 -12.38 13.08 10.59
C SER A 9 -13.42 14.20 10.75
N ARG A 10 -13.99 14.34 11.96
CA ARG A 10 -14.98 15.38 12.27
C ARG A 10 -14.34 16.75 12.46
N LEU A 11 -13.10 16.79 12.93
CA LEU A 11 -12.30 18.02 13.08
C LEU A 11 -11.55 18.40 11.80
N TRP A 12 -11.24 17.42 10.95
CA TRP A 12 -10.49 17.63 9.72
C TRP A 12 -11.10 16.81 8.58
N ALA A 13 -12.01 17.44 7.83
CA ALA A 13 -12.71 16.79 6.73
C ALA A 13 -11.76 16.22 5.65
N ASP A 14 -10.59 16.84 5.47
CA ASP A 14 -9.60 16.39 4.49
C ASP A 14 -8.77 15.18 5.00
N PHE A 15 -8.76 14.90 6.31
CA PHE A 15 -8.16 13.69 6.89
C PHE A 15 -8.73 12.43 6.25
N CYS A 16 -10.03 12.42 5.95
CA CYS A 16 -10.68 11.29 5.30
C CYS A 16 -10.01 10.96 3.96
N ALA A 17 -9.62 11.97 3.16
CA ALA A 17 -8.93 11.73 1.88
C ALA A 17 -7.56 11.09 2.09
N VAL A 18 -6.81 11.57 3.09
CA VAL A 18 -5.51 11.02 3.47
C VAL A 18 -5.66 9.56 3.92
N HIS A 19 -6.60 9.31 4.83
CA HIS A 19 -6.85 7.97 5.37
C HIS A 19 -7.29 6.98 4.27
N MET A 20 -8.16 7.40 3.35
CA MET A 20 -8.55 6.55 2.21
C MET A 20 -7.36 6.26 1.29
N THR A 21 -6.49 7.25 1.04
CA THR A 21 -5.29 7.05 0.22
C THR A 21 -4.31 6.09 0.90
N TRP A 22 -4.09 6.26 2.20
CA TRP A 22 -3.22 5.39 2.99
C TRP A 22 -3.75 3.95 3.02
N GLY A 23 -5.04 3.78 3.27
CA GLY A 23 -5.70 2.47 3.21
C GLY A 23 -5.51 1.82 1.84
N ALA A 24 -5.73 2.57 0.76
CA ALA A 24 -5.54 2.05 -0.59
C ALA A 24 -4.09 1.59 -0.85
N ILE A 25 -3.10 2.34 -0.38
CA ILE A 25 -1.69 1.95 -0.51
C ILE A 25 -1.42 0.68 0.30
N ASN A 26 -1.84 0.63 1.56
CA ASN A 26 -1.63 -0.54 2.42
C ASN A 26 -2.26 -1.80 1.81
N GLU A 27 -3.54 -1.76 1.45
CA GLU A 27 -4.22 -2.91 0.87
C GLU A 27 -3.57 -3.36 -0.44
N LEU A 28 -3.13 -2.41 -1.28
CA LEU A 28 -2.46 -2.76 -2.54
C LEU A 28 -1.10 -3.43 -2.30
N THR A 29 -0.31 -2.92 -1.35
CA THR A 29 0.98 -3.52 -0.99
C THR A 29 0.82 -4.91 -0.39
N THR A 30 -0.15 -5.08 0.51
CA THR A 30 -0.50 -6.37 1.13
C THR A 30 -0.99 -7.37 0.10
N LEU A 31 -1.92 -6.96 -0.76
CA LEU A 31 -2.44 -7.77 -1.88
C LEU A 31 -1.29 -8.26 -2.78
N MET A 32 -0.32 -7.38 -3.08
CA MET A 32 0.82 -7.75 -3.90
C MET A 32 1.77 -8.71 -3.17
N GLY A 33 2.00 -8.50 -1.88
CA GLY A 33 2.78 -9.42 -1.04
C GLY A 33 2.17 -10.82 -1.02
N TYR A 34 0.86 -10.94 -0.81
CA TYR A 34 0.17 -12.23 -0.85
C TYR A 34 0.18 -12.89 -2.22
N ARG A 35 0.06 -12.11 -3.30
CA ARG A 35 0.20 -12.63 -4.68
C ARG A 35 1.57 -13.22 -4.93
N ARG A 36 2.63 -12.52 -4.53
CA ARG A 36 4.02 -13.03 -4.64
C ARG A 36 4.22 -14.28 -3.80
N LEU A 37 3.74 -14.27 -2.56
CA LEU A 37 3.86 -15.45 -1.68
C LEU A 37 3.11 -16.67 -2.25
N ALA A 38 1.93 -16.46 -2.84
CA ALA A 38 1.16 -17.52 -3.48
C ALA A 38 1.87 -18.11 -4.71
N ALA A 39 2.58 -17.27 -5.48
CA ALA A 39 3.37 -17.73 -6.64
C ALA A 39 4.63 -18.51 -6.24
N LEU A 40 5.20 -18.21 -5.06
CA LEU A 40 6.44 -18.83 -4.58
C LEU A 40 6.22 -20.09 -3.74
N THR A 41 5.02 -20.28 -3.16
CA THR A 41 4.71 -21.45 -2.34
C THR A 41 4.28 -22.64 -3.19
N SER A 42 4.75 -23.84 -2.82
CA SER A 42 4.26 -25.11 -3.36
C SER A 42 3.19 -25.77 -2.47
N HIS A 43 2.85 -25.15 -1.33
CA HIS A 43 1.92 -25.74 -0.36
C HIS A 43 0.46 -25.43 -0.75
N PRO A 44 -0.37 -26.44 -1.08
CA PRO A 44 -1.70 -26.21 -1.67
C PRO A 44 -2.65 -25.46 -0.73
N VAL A 45 -2.68 -25.80 0.57
CA VAL A 45 -3.54 -25.12 1.55
C VAL A 45 -3.15 -23.65 1.72
N LEU A 46 -1.85 -23.34 1.75
CA LEU A 46 -1.38 -21.97 1.88
C LEU A 46 -1.75 -21.15 0.63
N ALA A 47 -1.58 -21.73 -0.56
CA ALA A 47 -1.97 -21.06 -1.80
C ALA A 47 -3.47 -20.72 -1.81
N GLU A 48 -4.33 -21.68 -1.44
CA GLU A 48 -5.78 -21.47 -1.37
C GLU A 48 -6.16 -20.40 -0.31
N MET A 49 -5.53 -20.43 0.87
CA MET A 49 -5.76 -19.41 1.90
C MET A 49 -5.38 -18.01 1.40
N LEU A 50 -4.22 -17.89 0.74
CA LEU A 50 -3.76 -16.62 0.18
C LEU A 50 -4.68 -16.11 -0.92
N GLU A 51 -5.19 -16.99 -1.79
CA GLU A 51 -6.15 -16.61 -2.82
C GLU A 51 -7.43 -16.00 -2.23
N ARG A 52 -7.97 -16.62 -1.17
CA ARG A 52 -9.15 -16.10 -0.46
C ARG A 52 -8.88 -14.74 0.18
N ILE A 53 -7.75 -14.59 0.86
CA ILE A 53 -7.34 -13.31 1.46
C ILE A 53 -7.18 -12.24 0.37
N GLN A 54 -6.51 -12.56 -0.75
CA GLN A 54 -6.36 -11.63 -1.86
C GLN A 54 -7.70 -11.16 -2.43
N HIS A 55 -8.70 -12.03 -2.48
CA HIS A 55 -10.04 -11.65 -2.94
C HIS A 55 -10.67 -10.59 -2.02
N ASP A 56 -10.52 -10.75 -0.70
CA ASP A 56 -11.01 -9.77 0.28
C ASP A 56 -10.22 -8.45 0.22
N GLU A 57 -8.88 -8.51 0.17
CA GLU A 57 -8.06 -7.30 0.08
C GLU A 57 -8.28 -6.55 -1.24
N SER A 58 -8.61 -7.24 -2.33
CA SER A 58 -8.95 -6.58 -3.59
C SER A 58 -10.21 -5.70 -3.47
N ARG A 59 -11.19 -6.11 -2.65
CA ARG A 59 -12.43 -5.37 -2.39
C ARG A 59 -12.16 -4.18 -1.47
N HIS A 60 -11.36 -4.38 -0.42
CA HIS A 60 -10.92 -3.29 0.45
C HIS A 60 -10.14 -2.23 -0.32
N PHE A 61 -9.16 -2.67 -1.13
CA PHE A 61 -8.40 -1.80 -2.01
C PHE A 61 -9.32 -0.99 -2.93
N PHE A 62 -10.27 -1.64 -3.61
CA PHE A 62 -11.18 -0.94 -4.51
C PHE A 62 -12.01 0.11 -3.78
N PHE A 63 -12.53 -0.21 -2.59
CA PHE A 63 -13.28 0.74 -1.77
C PHE A 63 -12.41 1.96 -1.42
N TYR A 64 -11.24 1.75 -0.82
CA TYR A 64 -10.35 2.84 -0.42
C TYR A 64 -9.90 3.68 -1.62
N TYR A 65 -9.49 3.02 -2.71
CA TYR A 65 -9.00 3.68 -3.92
C TYR A 65 -10.07 4.60 -4.53
N ARG A 66 -11.31 4.11 -4.67
CA ARG A 66 -12.41 4.94 -5.22
C ARG A 66 -12.78 6.10 -4.31
N GLN A 67 -12.79 5.89 -2.99
CA GLN A 67 -13.05 6.97 -2.05
C GLN A 67 -11.93 8.02 -2.04
N ALA A 68 -10.68 7.60 -2.20
CA ALA A 68 -9.52 8.49 -2.36
C ALA A 68 -9.63 9.28 -3.67
N GLU A 69 -9.85 8.63 -4.80
CA GLU A 69 -9.96 9.26 -6.12
C GLU A 69 -11.01 10.40 -6.14
N ILE A 70 -12.17 10.18 -5.52
CA ILE A 70 -13.23 11.20 -5.44
C ILE A 70 -12.79 12.39 -4.58
N ARG A 71 -12.18 12.14 -3.41
CA ARG A 71 -11.83 13.19 -2.45
C ARG A 71 -10.59 13.99 -2.86
N LEU A 72 -9.65 13.35 -3.56
CA LEU A 72 -8.42 13.97 -4.05
C LEU A 72 -8.64 14.91 -5.24
N ARG A 73 -9.86 15.00 -5.80
CA ARG A 73 -10.19 15.98 -6.85
C ARG A 73 -9.96 17.43 -6.42
N ARG A 74 -9.96 17.71 -5.11
CA ARG A 74 -9.61 19.04 -4.56
C ARG A 74 -8.08 19.18 -4.50
N PRO A 75 -7.45 20.10 -5.26
CA PRO A 75 -5.99 20.19 -5.36
C PRO A 75 -5.27 20.47 -4.03
N VAL A 76 -5.90 21.21 -3.11
CA VAL A 76 -5.36 21.45 -1.76
C VAL A 76 -5.28 20.13 -0.98
N VAL A 77 -6.35 19.33 -1.02
CA VAL A 77 -6.42 18.03 -0.34
C VAL A 77 -5.42 17.05 -0.91
N ALA A 78 -5.29 17.00 -2.24
CA ALA A 78 -4.31 16.16 -2.90
C ALA A 78 -2.88 16.49 -2.49
N ARG A 79 -2.52 17.78 -2.41
CA ARG A 79 -1.21 18.21 -1.94
C ARG A 79 -0.93 17.80 -0.49
N VAL A 80 -1.91 17.95 0.40
CA VAL A 80 -1.74 17.56 1.81
C VAL A 80 -1.60 16.05 1.93
N ALA A 81 -2.46 15.28 1.26
CA ALA A 81 -2.36 13.82 1.24
C ALA A 81 -1.01 13.37 0.69
N ARG A 82 -0.53 14.04 -0.37
CA ARG A 82 0.77 13.73 -0.97
C ARG A 82 1.92 13.95 -0.01
N VAL A 83 1.98 15.10 0.66
CA VAL A 83 3.02 15.42 1.65
C VAL A 83 3.02 14.43 2.81
N LEU A 84 1.84 14.02 3.28
CA LEU A 84 1.74 13.06 4.37
C LEU A 84 2.19 11.66 3.96
N VAL A 85 1.83 11.22 2.75
CA VAL A 85 2.30 9.94 2.22
C VAL A 85 3.82 9.96 2.06
N ASP A 86 4.40 10.98 1.41
CA ASP A 86 5.86 11.04 1.22
C ASP A 86 6.66 11.05 2.53
N ARG A 87 6.12 11.67 3.58
CA ARG A 87 6.86 11.89 4.84
C ARG A 87 6.65 10.79 5.88
N PHE A 88 5.47 10.18 5.90
CA PHE A 88 5.07 9.30 7.00
C PHE A 88 4.68 7.90 6.55
N TRP A 89 4.48 7.66 5.26
CA TRP A 89 4.16 6.32 4.79
C TRP A 89 5.41 5.44 4.72
N GLY A 90 5.22 4.18 5.10
CA GLY A 90 6.15 3.08 4.85
C GLY A 90 5.36 1.77 4.84
N PRO A 91 5.94 0.66 4.36
CA PRO A 91 5.24 -0.62 4.33
C PRO A 91 4.76 -1.03 5.72
N VAL A 92 3.56 -1.58 5.80
CA VAL A 92 2.98 -2.05 7.06
C VAL A 92 3.93 -3.07 7.68
N GLY A 93 4.24 -2.90 8.97
CA GLY A 93 5.22 -3.72 9.70
C GLY A 93 6.62 -3.09 9.80
N SER A 94 6.93 -2.04 9.03
CA SER A 94 8.24 -1.36 9.07
C SER A 94 8.61 -0.75 10.43
N GLY A 95 7.63 -0.38 11.25
CA GLY A 95 7.82 0.12 12.61
C GLY A 95 7.63 -0.93 13.73
N VAL A 96 7.32 -2.17 13.38
CA VAL A 96 6.98 -3.24 14.35
C VAL A 96 7.97 -4.40 14.28
N GLN A 97 8.38 -4.79 13.06
CA GLN A 97 9.27 -5.94 12.86
C GLN A 97 10.75 -5.55 12.80
N PRO A 98 11.66 -6.46 13.20
CA PRO A 98 13.09 -6.25 13.05
C PRO A 98 13.47 -5.97 11.59
N ARG A 99 14.43 -5.07 11.39
CA ARG A 99 14.93 -4.70 10.04
C ARG A 99 15.41 -5.90 9.23
N SER A 100 16.01 -6.90 9.87
CA SER A 100 16.48 -8.13 9.22
C SER A 100 15.34 -8.95 8.62
N GLU A 101 14.19 -9.02 9.29
CA GLU A 101 13.02 -9.76 8.81
C GLU A 101 12.35 -9.06 7.63
N LEU A 102 12.26 -7.72 7.69
CA LEU A 102 11.75 -6.92 6.57
C LEU A 102 12.62 -7.07 5.33
N ARG A 103 13.95 -7.06 5.49
CA ARG A 103 14.90 -7.30 4.39
C ARG A 103 14.78 -8.71 3.84
N PHE A 104 14.64 -9.72 4.70
CA PHE A 104 14.41 -11.09 4.28
C PHE A 104 13.11 -11.21 3.47
N MET A 105 12.00 -10.68 3.98
CA MET A 105 10.70 -10.68 3.29
C MET A 105 10.80 -9.98 1.93
N ALA A 106 11.42 -8.79 1.89
CA ALA A 106 11.63 -8.04 0.66
C ALA A 106 12.42 -8.84 -0.37
N GLY A 107 13.53 -9.44 0.05
CA GLY A 107 14.36 -10.29 -0.81
C GLY A 107 13.63 -11.56 -1.27
N TYR A 108 12.88 -12.21 -0.37
CA TYR A 108 12.15 -13.43 -0.68
C TYR A 108 11.02 -13.17 -1.69
N LEU A 109 10.26 -12.08 -1.54
CA LEU A 109 9.08 -11.80 -2.37
C LEU A 109 9.40 -11.06 -3.67
N PHE A 110 10.44 -10.20 -3.68
CA PHE A 110 10.63 -9.20 -4.73
C PHE A 110 12.01 -9.20 -5.42
N SER A 111 12.88 -10.20 -5.17
CA SER A 111 14.23 -10.23 -5.77
C SER A 111 14.27 -10.64 -7.25
N ASP A 112 13.21 -11.26 -7.77
CA ASP A 112 13.13 -11.69 -9.16
C ASP A 112 12.45 -10.66 -10.06
N ALA A 113 12.49 -10.90 -11.38
CA ALA A 113 11.95 -9.98 -12.38
C ALA A 113 10.44 -9.74 -12.19
N GLU A 114 9.69 -10.78 -11.81
CA GLU A 114 8.26 -10.66 -11.52
C GLU A 114 7.99 -9.83 -10.27
N GLY A 115 8.81 -10.00 -9.23
CA GLY A 115 8.80 -9.20 -8.01
C GLY A 115 9.03 -7.72 -8.27
N VAL A 116 10.04 -7.38 -9.06
CA VAL A 116 10.32 -6.00 -9.48
C VAL A 116 9.15 -5.42 -10.29
N ALA A 117 8.58 -6.19 -11.22
CA ALA A 117 7.42 -5.76 -12.00
C ALA A 117 6.17 -5.55 -11.10
N ALA A 118 5.96 -6.43 -10.12
CA ALA A 118 4.89 -6.32 -9.13
C ALA A 118 4.99 -5.02 -8.32
N VAL A 119 6.18 -4.68 -7.88
CA VAL A 119 6.47 -3.44 -7.14
C VAL A 119 6.15 -2.20 -7.98
N ARG A 120 6.64 -2.17 -9.23
CA ARG A 120 6.36 -1.05 -10.15
C ARG A 120 4.87 -0.87 -10.38
N LYS A 121 4.13 -1.97 -10.51
CA LYS A 121 2.68 -1.96 -10.70
C LYS A 121 1.94 -1.33 -9.51
N VAL A 122 2.44 -1.53 -8.28
CA VAL A 122 1.87 -0.88 -7.09
C VAL A 122 1.99 0.65 -7.24
N ASP A 123 3.20 1.14 -7.47
CA ASP A 123 3.48 2.57 -7.63
C ASP A 123 2.66 3.15 -8.79
N GLU A 124 2.67 2.52 -9.96
CA GLU A 124 1.89 2.93 -11.14
C GLU A 124 0.39 3.03 -10.87
N THR A 125 -0.16 2.12 -10.06
CA THR A 125 -1.58 2.13 -9.71
C THR A 125 -1.90 3.35 -8.84
N ILE A 126 -1.06 3.65 -7.84
CA ILE A 126 -1.27 4.82 -6.97
C ILE A 126 -1.01 6.13 -7.71
N ARG A 127 -0.07 6.16 -8.67
CA ARG A 127 0.22 7.33 -9.51
C ARG A 127 -1.00 7.83 -10.32
N ARG A 128 -2.00 6.97 -10.54
CA ARG A 128 -3.26 7.33 -11.20
C ARG A 128 -4.20 8.18 -10.32
N LEU A 129 -3.96 8.25 -9.01
CA LEU A 129 -4.73 9.12 -8.13
C LEU A 129 -4.39 10.61 -8.39
N PRO A 130 -5.39 11.52 -8.31
CA PRO A 130 -5.14 12.94 -8.49
C PRO A 130 -4.07 13.47 -7.53
N GLY A 131 -3.01 14.08 -8.08
CA GLY A 131 -1.88 14.63 -7.30
C GLY A 131 -0.79 13.62 -6.91
N PHE A 132 -0.88 12.35 -7.33
CA PHE A 132 0.08 11.29 -7.01
C PHE A 132 0.97 10.86 -8.18
N ALA A 133 0.91 11.52 -9.33
CA ALA A 133 1.61 11.11 -10.56
C ALA A 133 3.12 10.83 -10.39
N THR A 134 3.78 11.50 -9.45
CA THR A 134 5.22 11.35 -9.18
C THR A 134 5.51 10.54 -7.90
N VAL A 135 4.56 9.75 -7.40
CA VAL A 135 4.73 9.03 -6.12
C VAL A 135 5.73 7.91 -6.27
N GLN A 136 6.60 7.82 -5.27
CA GLN A 136 7.55 6.74 -5.10
C GLN A 136 7.23 6.08 -3.77
N LEU A 137 6.85 4.80 -3.82
CA LEU A 137 6.41 4.06 -2.64
C LEU A 137 7.26 2.83 -2.48
N LEU A 138 6.79 1.70 -3.02
CA LEU A 138 7.40 0.41 -2.77
C LEU A 138 8.71 0.26 -3.54
N GLU A 139 8.82 0.89 -4.71
CA GLU A 139 10.04 0.90 -5.52
C GLU A 139 11.18 1.64 -4.79
N ALA A 140 10.92 2.86 -4.31
CA ALA A 140 11.92 3.62 -3.55
C ALA A 140 12.25 2.95 -2.22
N TRP A 141 11.26 2.39 -1.54
CA TRP A 141 11.50 1.60 -0.33
C TRP A 141 12.45 0.44 -0.64
N LEU A 142 12.15 -0.41 -1.62
CA LEU A 142 13.02 -1.55 -1.95
C LEU A 142 14.44 -1.15 -2.35
N MET A 143 14.61 -0.04 -3.07
CA MET A 143 15.94 0.48 -3.43
C MET A 143 16.76 0.90 -2.21
N GLU A 144 16.13 1.38 -1.14
CA GLU A 144 16.80 1.71 0.13
C GLU A 144 17.37 0.46 0.83
N TRP A 145 16.86 -0.74 0.53
CA TRP A 145 17.24 -2.00 1.17
C TRP A 145 18.02 -2.97 0.28
N GLN A 146 18.25 -2.61 -0.99
CA GLN A 146 19.20 -3.32 -1.86
C GLN A 146 20.64 -2.88 -1.50
N PRO A 147 21.58 -3.82 -1.34
CA PRO A 147 22.96 -3.51 -0.99
C PRO A 147 23.70 -2.73 -2.09
#